data_AF-A0A7Y2BU06-F1
#
_entry.id   AF-A0A7Y2BU06-F1
#
_cell.length_a   1.000
_cell.length_b   1.000
_cell.length_c   1.000
_cell.angle_alpha   90.00
_cell.angle_beta   90.00
_cell.angle_gamma   90.00
#
_symmetry.space_group_name_H-M   'P 1'
#
loop_
_entity.id
_entity.type
_entity.pdbx_description
1 polymer ?
#
loop_
_entity_poly.entity_id
_entity_poly.type
_entity_poly.pdbx_seq_one_letter_code
_entity_poly.pdbx_strand_id
1 'polypeptide(L)'
;VGRSQSWLTLALAPPYIVRPALLIGFIGIAVVAGWPLSAVTAAYALVAAMWLTAIAQYALQKRSLVKVLPRGPRQYRLKFWVLVSLPVLLMEGFTLVMMNMDVLLLDLFVEPDQIGIYYATARTISLIAFVHFAVAAAVMPRFATSYANGDNAAIQQLLRQSRMWTLLPSLAGAVALIALGKPLLWLFGSEFTAGYSLMYILVLGLLARAAVGPTQGLLVVTGRQNLAATVLSGAVVANIVLNLTLIPKFGLAGAAWATSIAYGLEAIALYVIARRTFVAGSDDPARKGAHVSSSR
;
A
#
# COMPACT_ATOMS: atom_id res chain seq x y z
N VAL A 1 -13.60 -1.46 -13.61
CA VAL A 1 -14.40 -0.88 -14.71
C VAL A 1 -13.58 0.05 -15.61
N GLY A 2 -13.04 1.17 -15.13
CA GLY A 2 -12.16 2.02 -15.97
C GLY A 2 -10.88 1.30 -16.42
N ARG A 3 -10.19 0.62 -15.48
CA ARG A 3 -8.97 -0.16 -15.77
C ARG A 3 -9.21 -1.38 -16.68
N SER A 4 -10.41 -1.98 -16.62
CA SER A 4 -10.77 -3.12 -17.48
C SER A 4 -11.14 -2.71 -18.91
N GLN A 5 -11.37 -1.42 -19.15
CA GLN A 5 -11.69 -0.84 -20.46
C GLN A 5 -10.56 0.09 -20.97
N SER A 6 -9.35 -0.01 -20.39
CA SER A 6 -8.19 0.83 -20.71
C SER A 6 -8.34 2.35 -20.47
N TRP A 7 -9.40 2.81 -19.79
CA TRP A 7 -9.59 4.21 -19.39
C TRP A 7 -8.74 4.57 -18.17
N LEU A 8 -7.41 4.52 -18.31
CA LEU A 8 -6.48 4.82 -17.21
C LEU A 8 -6.66 6.25 -16.70
N THR A 9 -6.85 7.23 -17.59
CA THR A 9 -7.06 8.64 -17.21
C THR A 9 -8.31 8.83 -16.36
N LEU A 10 -9.44 8.26 -16.78
CA LEU A 10 -10.69 8.35 -16.03
C LEU A 10 -10.63 7.61 -14.68
N ALA A 11 -9.81 6.56 -14.58
CA ALA A 11 -9.67 5.75 -13.38
C ALA A 11 -8.66 6.31 -12.36
N LEU A 12 -7.65 7.06 -12.81
CA LEU A 12 -6.54 7.54 -11.97
C LEU A 12 -6.58 9.06 -11.76
N ALA A 13 -6.99 9.86 -12.75
CA ALA A 13 -6.95 11.31 -12.63
C ALA A 13 -7.85 11.87 -11.51
N PRO A 14 -9.08 11.38 -11.27
CA PRO A 14 -9.90 11.92 -10.19
C PRO A 14 -9.27 11.78 -8.79
N PRO A 15 -8.87 10.57 -8.32
CA PRO A 15 -8.30 10.42 -6.98
C PRO A 15 -6.90 11.03 -6.84
N TYR A 16 -6.07 11.03 -7.88
CA TYR A 16 -4.65 11.42 -7.77
C TYR A 16 -4.33 12.84 -8.25
N ILE A 17 -5.17 13.46 -9.08
CA ILE A 17 -4.93 14.81 -9.63
C ILE A 17 -6.03 15.77 -9.21
N VAL A 18 -7.29 15.42 -9.47
CA VAL A 18 -8.43 16.32 -9.20
C VAL A 18 -8.58 16.55 -7.71
N ARG A 19 -8.48 15.51 -6.87
CA ARG A 19 -8.65 15.65 -5.42
C ARG A 19 -7.55 16.52 -4.77
N PRO A 20 -6.24 16.30 -5.00
CA PRO A 20 -5.22 17.19 -4.44
C PRO A 20 -5.34 18.63 -4.97
N ALA A 21 -5.67 18.82 -6.25
CA ALA A 21 -5.88 20.16 -6.81
C ALA A 21 -7.06 20.89 -6.16
N LEU A 22 -8.18 20.18 -5.96
CA LEU A 22 -9.34 20.72 -5.23
C LEU A 22 -9.01 21.04 -3.78
N LEU A 23 -8.22 20.20 -3.10
CA LEU A 23 -7.78 20.46 -1.73
C LEU A 23 -6.99 21.77 -1.65
N ILE A 24 -5.99 21.95 -2.52
CA ILE A 24 -5.19 23.18 -2.58
C ILE A 24 -6.09 24.38 -2.89
N GLY A 25 -7.03 24.23 -3.83
CA GLY A 25 -7.99 25.28 -4.17
C GLY A 25 -8.90 25.67 -3.00
N PHE A 26 -9.46 24.69 -2.28
CA PHE A 26 -10.32 24.95 -1.12
C PHE A 26 -9.56 25.56 0.05
N ILE A 27 -8.33 25.12 0.30
CA ILE A 27 -7.45 25.76 1.30
C ILE A 27 -7.16 27.21 0.87
N GLY A 28 -6.82 27.45 -0.40
CA GLY A 28 -6.58 28.80 -0.92
C GLY A 28 -7.78 29.73 -0.76
N ILE A 29 -8.99 29.23 -1.07
CA ILE A 29 -10.24 29.97 -0.87
C ILE A 29 -10.47 30.27 0.62
N ALA A 30 -10.25 29.30 1.51
CA ALA A 30 -10.40 29.50 2.94
C ALA A 30 -9.44 30.57 3.49
N VAL A 31 -8.18 30.59 3.00
CA VAL A 31 -7.19 31.60 3.37
C VAL A 31 -7.60 32.99 2.90
N VAL A 32 -8.05 33.13 1.64
CA VAL A 32 -8.53 34.41 1.10
C VAL A 32 -9.79 34.89 1.83
N ALA A 33 -10.63 33.96 2.29
CA ALA A 33 -11.80 34.25 3.13
C ALA A 33 -11.45 34.60 4.59
N GLY A 34 -10.16 34.65 4.94
CA GLY A 34 -9.67 35.05 6.27
C GLY A 34 -9.79 33.95 7.33
N TRP A 35 -10.02 32.70 6.94
CA TRP A 35 -10.09 31.59 7.89
C TRP A 35 -8.68 31.23 8.39
N PRO A 36 -8.53 30.87 9.68
CA PRO A 36 -7.24 30.47 10.22
C PRO A 36 -6.72 29.21 9.51
N LEU A 37 -5.43 29.19 9.21
CA LEU A 37 -4.75 28.04 8.63
C LEU A 37 -4.53 26.99 9.74
N SER A 38 -5.61 26.32 10.13
CA SER A 38 -5.66 25.35 11.22
C SER A 38 -5.95 23.95 10.67
N ALA A 39 -5.67 22.92 11.46
CA ALA A 39 -5.98 21.54 11.11
C ALA A 39 -7.48 21.34 10.79
N VAL A 40 -8.36 22.09 11.47
CA VAL A 40 -9.82 22.02 11.29
C VAL A 40 -10.23 22.53 9.90
N THR A 41 -9.66 23.64 9.43
CA THR A 41 -9.99 24.19 8.11
C THR A 41 -9.46 23.31 6.98
N ALA A 42 -8.26 22.73 7.16
CA ALA A 42 -7.72 21.73 6.25
C ALA A 42 -8.60 20.45 6.21
N ALA A 43 -9.13 20.02 7.34
CA ALA A 43 -10.02 18.85 7.42
C ALA A 43 -11.33 19.09 6.65
N TYR A 44 -11.98 20.24 6.82
CA TYR A 44 -13.19 20.58 6.06
C TYR A 44 -12.92 20.65 4.55
N ALA A 45 -11.80 21.28 4.14
CA ALA A 45 -11.38 21.33 2.75
C ALA A 45 -11.15 19.92 2.16
N LEU A 46 -10.55 19.01 2.94
CA LEU A 46 -10.31 17.63 2.53
C LEU A 46 -11.62 16.85 2.35
N VAL A 47 -12.54 16.95 3.30
CA VAL A 47 -13.85 16.29 3.22
C VAL A 47 -14.62 16.78 2.00
N ALA A 48 -14.67 18.10 1.77
CA ALA A 48 -15.31 18.68 0.60
C ALA A 48 -14.67 18.20 -0.71
N ALA A 49 -13.33 18.21 -0.80
CA ALA A 49 -12.61 17.73 -1.97
C ALA A 49 -12.87 16.24 -2.24
N MET A 50 -12.94 15.42 -1.19
CA MET A 50 -13.23 13.99 -1.30
C MET A 50 -14.63 13.74 -1.89
N TRP A 51 -15.67 14.39 -1.35
CA TRP A 51 -17.04 14.24 -1.83
C TRP A 51 -17.22 14.73 -3.26
N LEU A 52 -16.68 15.91 -3.58
CA LEU A 52 -16.79 16.47 -4.93
C LEU A 52 -16.10 15.55 -5.96
N THR A 53 -14.92 15.04 -5.63
CA THR A 53 -14.20 14.09 -6.48
C THR A 53 -14.99 12.79 -6.65
N ALA A 54 -15.58 12.26 -5.58
CA ALA A 54 -16.37 11.02 -5.63
C ALA A 54 -17.60 11.17 -6.53
N ILE A 55 -18.32 12.29 -6.42
CA ILE A 55 -19.49 12.62 -7.24
C ILE A 55 -19.07 12.79 -8.72
N ALA A 56 -18.02 13.57 -8.97
CA ALA A 56 -17.50 13.78 -10.33
C ALA A 56 -17.06 12.46 -10.97
N GLN A 57 -16.32 11.63 -10.23
CA GLN A 57 -15.87 10.32 -10.70
C GLN A 57 -17.05 9.40 -11.00
N TYR A 58 -18.06 9.34 -10.13
CA TYR A 58 -19.27 8.57 -10.37
C TYR A 58 -20.01 9.04 -11.63
N ALA A 59 -20.18 10.35 -11.81
CA ALA A 59 -20.85 10.93 -12.97
C ALA A 59 -20.11 10.65 -14.27
N LEU A 60 -18.78 10.84 -14.29
CA LEU A 60 -17.92 10.56 -15.45
C LEU A 60 -17.92 9.07 -15.79
N GLN A 61 -17.77 8.19 -14.80
CA GLN A 61 -17.78 6.75 -15.00
C GLN A 61 -19.13 6.27 -15.55
N LYS A 62 -20.24 6.77 -15.00
CA LYS A 62 -21.59 6.47 -15.47
C LYS A 62 -21.81 6.93 -16.90
N ARG A 63 -21.39 8.16 -17.25
CA ARG A 63 -21.49 8.68 -18.62
C ARG A 63 -20.71 7.83 -19.62
N SER A 64 -19.48 7.46 -19.30
CA SER A 64 -18.66 6.62 -20.18
C SER A 64 -19.20 5.20 -20.29
N LEU A 65 -19.73 4.62 -19.20
CA LEU A 65 -20.34 3.29 -19.20
C LEU A 65 -21.59 3.21 -20.08
N VAL A 66 -22.44 4.23 -20.05
CA VAL A 66 -23.65 4.31 -20.90
C VAL A 66 -23.31 4.37 -22.39
N LYS A 67 -22.12 4.87 -22.76
CA LYS A 67 -21.68 4.94 -24.16
C LYS A 67 -21.17 3.60 -24.71
N VAL A 68 -20.66 2.72 -23.86
CA VAL A 68 -19.99 1.47 -24.28
C VAL A 68 -20.82 0.23 -24.04
N LEU A 69 -21.67 0.23 -23.00
CA LEU A 69 -22.48 -0.93 -22.67
C LEU A 69 -23.87 -0.85 -23.33
N PRO A 70 -24.29 -1.88 -24.10
CA PRO A 70 -25.66 -1.96 -24.58
C PRO A 70 -26.63 -2.00 -23.39
N ARG A 71 -27.81 -1.38 -23.57
CA ARG A 71 -28.85 -1.36 -22.54
C ARG A 71 -29.41 -2.77 -22.34
N GLY A 72 -28.92 -3.46 -21.31
CA GLY A 72 -29.43 -4.76 -20.87
C GLY A 72 -30.34 -4.66 -19.64
N PRO A 73 -31.10 -5.72 -19.31
CA PRO A 73 -31.89 -5.79 -18.08
C PRO A 73 -30.97 -5.68 -16.86
N ARG A 74 -31.37 -4.88 -15.87
CA ARG A 74 -30.59 -4.68 -14.63
C ARG A 74 -30.61 -5.97 -13.79
N GLN A 75 -29.51 -6.72 -13.81
CA GLN A 75 -29.31 -7.86 -12.91
C GLN A 75 -28.56 -7.40 -11.65
N TYR A 76 -29.24 -7.41 -10.50
CA TYR A 76 -28.63 -7.09 -9.21
C TYR A 76 -28.14 -8.38 -8.54
N ARG A 77 -26.86 -8.72 -8.74
CA ARG A 77 -26.22 -9.87 -8.08
C ARG A 77 -25.52 -9.47 -6.78
N LEU A 78 -26.24 -8.79 -5.87
CA LEU A 78 -25.65 -8.18 -4.67
C LEU A 78 -24.87 -9.19 -3.82
N LYS A 79 -25.45 -10.36 -3.54
CA LYS A 79 -24.79 -11.43 -2.77
C LYS A 79 -23.46 -11.86 -3.38
N PHE A 80 -23.43 -12.08 -4.69
CA PHE A 80 -22.21 -12.47 -5.40
C PHE A 80 -21.13 -11.37 -5.31
N TRP A 81 -21.52 -10.12 -5.57
CA TRP A 81 -20.57 -8.99 -5.52
C TRP A 81 -20.04 -8.74 -4.11
N VAL A 82 -20.87 -8.83 -3.09
CA VAL A 82 -20.44 -8.71 -1.68
C VAL A 82 -19.48 -9.85 -1.33
N LEU A 83 -19.83 -11.10 -1.67
CA LEU A 83 -19.01 -12.27 -1.36
C LEU A 83 -17.62 -12.22 -2.03
N VAL A 84 -17.54 -11.73 -3.27
CA VAL A 84 -16.27 -11.59 -4.00
C VAL A 84 -15.49 -10.36 -3.54
N SER A 85 -16.16 -9.27 -3.17
CA SER A 85 -15.50 -8.03 -2.76
C SER A 85 -15.01 -8.08 -1.30
N LEU A 86 -15.62 -8.90 -0.44
CA LEU A 86 -15.30 -8.96 0.98
C LEU A 86 -13.84 -9.39 1.24
N PRO A 87 -13.27 -10.44 0.62
CA PRO A 87 -11.86 -10.79 0.80
C PRO A 87 -10.89 -9.70 0.33
N VAL A 88 -11.22 -9.02 -0.77
CA VAL A 88 -10.43 -7.90 -1.30
C VAL A 88 -10.48 -6.72 -0.33
N LEU A 89 -11.67 -6.40 0.19
CA LEU A 89 -11.87 -5.37 1.20
C LEU A 89 -11.08 -5.68 2.48
N LEU A 90 -11.08 -6.93 2.93
CA LEU A 90 -10.33 -7.35 4.11
C LEU A 90 -8.82 -7.24 3.90
N MET A 91 -8.28 -7.69 2.76
CA MET A 91 -6.85 -7.51 2.46
C MET A 91 -6.45 -6.03 2.41
N GLU A 92 -7.25 -5.20 1.74
CA GLU A 92 -6.98 -3.76 1.66
C GLU A 92 -7.10 -3.11 3.04
N GLY A 93 -8.11 -3.51 3.83
CA GLY A 93 -8.28 -3.08 5.21
C GLY A 93 -7.08 -3.43 6.10
N PHE A 94 -6.58 -4.67 6.02
CA PHE A 94 -5.37 -5.06 6.76
C PHE A 94 -4.13 -4.29 6.30
N THR A 95 -4.02 -4.01 5.00
CA THR A 95 -2.93 -3.17 4.48
C THR A 95 -3.01 -1.74 5.02
N LEU A 96 -4.22 -1.16 5.05
CA LEU A 96 -4.44 0.18 5.60
C LEU A 96 -4.16 0.24 7.10
N VAL A 97 -4.57 -0.78 7.84
CA VAL A 97 -4.24 -0.93 9.27
C VAL A 97 -2.73 -1.00 9.43
N MET A 98 -2.03 -1.88 8.69
CA MET A 98 -0.57 -1.99 8.77
C MET A 98 0.15 -0.65 8.51
N MET A 99 -0.40 0.20 7.64
CA MET A 99 0.20 1.48 7.27
C MET A 99 -0.10 2.65 8.20
N ASN A 100 -1.18 2.60 9.00
CA ASN A 100 -1.65 3.76 9.76
C ASN A 100 -1.92 3.47 11.24
N MET A 101 -1.89 2.19 11.66
CA MET A 101 -2.21 1.80 13.03
C MET A 101 -1.21 2.35 14.04
N ASP A 102 0.06 2.51 13.67
CA ASP A 102 1.08 3.15 14.47
C ASP A 102 0.71 4.60 14.83
N VAL A 103 0.27 5.40 13.86
CA VAL A 103 -0.20 6.78 14.09
C VAL A 103 -1.42 6.81 15.00
N LEU A 104 -2.38 5.89 14.78
CA LEU A 104 -3.59 5.80 15.61
C LEU A 104 -3.29 5.37 17.05
N LEU A 105 -2.31 4.49 17.26
CA LEU A 105 -1.92 4.04 18.59
C LEU A 105 -1.06 5.09 19.30
N LEU A 106 -0.23 5.83 18.58
CA LEU A 106 0.53 6.96 19.15
C LEU A 106 -0.41 8.01 19.76
N ASP A 107 -1.57 8.25 19.16
CA ASP A 107 -2.61 9.17 19.66
C ASP A 107 -3.09 8.85 21.10
N LEU A 108 -2.96 7.59 21.53
CA LEU A 108 -3.36 7.18 22.88
C LEU A 108 -2.30 7.46 23.95
N PHE A 109 -1.04 7.67 23.56
CA PHE A 109 0.10 7.69 24.49
C PHE A 109 0.98 8.93 24.38
N VAL A 110 0.82 9.72 23.32
CA VAL A 110 1.76 10.77 22.93
C VAL A 110 0.99 12.04 22.53
N GLU A 111 1.55 13.21 22.86
CA GLU A 111 0.98 14.51 22.52
C GLU A 111 0.87 14.73 20.99
N PRO A 112 -0.17 15.45 20.50
CA PRO A 112 -0.42 15.64 19.06
C PRO A 112 0.76 16.19 18.26
N ASP A 113 1.57 17.07 18.83
CA ASP A 113 2.74 17.66 18.15
C ASP A 113 3.78 16.60 17.79
N GLN A 114 4.01 15.63 18.68
CA GLN A 114 4.94 14.53 18.46
C GLN A 114 4.41 13.54 17.41
N ILE A 115 3.09 13.34 17.34
CA ILE A 115 2.44 12.54 16.29
C ILE A 115 2.68 13.18 14.92
N GLY A 116 2.61 14.50 14.83
CA GLY A 116 2.94 15.26 13.62
C GLY A 116 4.36 14.98 13.14
N ILE A 117 5.35 14.97 14.05
CA ILE A 117 6.76 14.67 13.75
C ILE A 117 6.90 13.25 13.19
N TYR A 118 6.28 12.26 13.84
CA TYR A 118 6.29 10.87 13.38
C TYR A 118 5.63 10.73 12.01
N TYR A 119 4.46 11.34 11.81
CA TYR A 119 3.72 11.29 10.55
C TYR A 119 4.52 11.90 9.40
N ALA A 120 5.10 13.09 9.59
CA ALA A 120 5.95 13.72 8.58
C ALA A 120 7.17 12.85 8.24
N THR A 121 7.77 12.23 9.27
CA THR A 121 8.89 11.31 9.07
C THR A 121 8.46 10.10 8.25
N ALA A 122 7.45 9.34 8.72
CA ALA A 122 6.93 8.17 8.03
C ALA A 122 6.49 8.48 6.59
N ARG A 123 5.88 9.65 6.37
CA ARG A 123 5.49 10.10 5.03
C ARG A 123 6.69 10.37 4.14
N THR A 124 7.75 10.97 4.66
CA THR A 124 9.00 11.26 3.91
C THR A 124 9.67 9.98 3.43
N ILE A 125 9.80 8.97 4.27
CA ILE A 125 10.39 7.67 3.89
C ILE A 125 9.45 6.77 3.09
N SER A 126 8.12 7.01 3.14
CA SER A 126 7.17 6.29 2.29
C SER A 126 7.45 6.48 0.78
N LEU A 127 8.24 7.49 0.41
CA LEU A 127 8.72 7.69 -0.96
C LEU A 127 9.49 6.47 -1.49
N ILE A 128 10.20 5.73 -0.63
CA ILE A 128 10.90 4.50 -1.02
C ILE A 128 9.91 3.42 -1.48
N ALA A 129 8.70 3.38 -0.91
CA ALA A 129 7.69 2.39 -1.27
C ALA A 129 7.20 2.53 -2.73
N PHE A 130 7.42 3.68 -3.37
CA PHE A 130 7.13 3.85 -4.80
C PHE A 130 7.97 2.92 -5.67
N VAL A 131 9.22 2.63 -5.28
CA VAL A 131 10.07 1.66 -5.98
C VAL A 131 9.39 0.30 -5.98
N HIS A 132 8.94 -0.14 -4.80
CA HIS A 132 8.23 -1.42 -4.66
C HIS A 132 6.96 -1.45 -5.52
N PHE A 133 6.18 -0.37 -5.51
CA PHE A 133 4.97 -0.28 -6.34
C PHE A 133 5.27 -0.36 -7.84
N ALA A 134 6.29 0.37 -8.32
CA ALA A 134 6.69 0.37 -9.72
C ALA A 134 7.17 -1.02 -10.19
N VAL A 135 8.00 -1.68 -9.38
CA VAL A 135 8.48 -3.04 -9.67
C VAL A 135 7.32 -4.03 -9.64
N ALA A 136 6.44 -3.95 -8.63
CA ALA A 136 5.26 -4.81 -8.54
C ALA A 136 4.39 -4.66 -9.79
N ALA A 137 4.09 -3.44 -10.22
CA ALA A 137 3.28 -3.19 -11.41
C ALA A 137 3.89 -3.76 -12.69
N ALA A 138 5.21 -3.73 -12.84
CA ALA A 138 5.91 -4.27 -14.00
C ALA A 138 6.01 -5.81 -13.99
N VAL A 139 6.18 -6.40 -12.80
CA VAL A 139 6.47 -7.83 -12.64
C VAL A 139 5.18 -8.67 -12.52
N MET A 140 4.10 -8.13 -11.96
CA MET A 140 2.84 -8.87 -11.71
C MET A 140 2.26 -9.55 -12.95
N PRO A 141 2.14 -8.86 -14.11
CA PRO A 141 1.60 -9.49 -15.33
C PRO A 141 2.48 -10.66 -15.80
N ARG A 142 3.81 -10.53 -15.67
CA ARG A 142 4.76 -11.57 -16.05
C ARG A 142 4.64 -12.80 -15.14
N PHE A 143 4.44 -12.60 -13.83
CA PHE A 143 4.13 -13.72 -12.93
C PHE A 143 2.86 -14.45 -13.33
N ALA A 144 1.81 -13.73 -13.73
CA ALA A 144 0.56 -14.34 -14.18
C ALA A 144 0.77 -15.18 -15.44
N THR A 145 1.51 -14.67 -16.43
CA THR A 145 1.82 -15.40 -17.66
C THR A 145 2.69 -16.63 -17.40
N SER A 146 3.78 -16.50 -16.62
CA SER A 146 4.65 -17.64 -16.29
C SER A 146 3.91 -18.73 -15.50
N TYR A 147 3.00 -18.35 -14.61
CA TYR A 147 2.16 -19.30 -13.89
C TYR A 147 1.15 -20.01 -14.80
N ALA A 148 0.49 -19.27 -15.70
CA ALA A 148 -0.42 -19.85 -16.69
C ALA A 148 0.28 -20.85 -17.63
N ASN A 149 1.54 -20.58 -17.98
CA ASN A 149 2.37 -21.46 -18.80
C ASN A 149 2.99 -22.63 -18.01
N GLY A 150 2.85 -22.65 -16.68
CA GLY A 150 3.45 -23.68 -15.82
C GLY A 150 4.99 -23.64 -15.78
N ASP A 151 5.61 -22.52 -16.12
CA ASP A 151 7.07 -22.36 -16.17
C ASP A 151 7.62 -21.89 -14.82
N ASN A 152 7.90 -22.86 -13.95
CA ASN A 152 8.45 -22.61 -12.61
C ASN A 152 9.86 -22.00 -12.64
N ALA A 153 10.67 -22.32 -13.66
CA ALA A 153 12.01 -21.77 -13.79
C ALA A 153 11.94 -20.26 -14.07
N ALA A 154 11.03 -19.84 -14.96
CA ALA A 154 10.76 -18.44 -15.21
C ALA A 154 10.24 -17.71 -13.96
N ILE A 155 9.35 -18.32 -13.17
CA ILE A 155 8.88 -17.73 -11.90
C ILE A 155 10.03 -17.52 -10.92
N GLN A 156 10.89 -18.52 -10.72
CA GLN A 156 12.04 -18.40 -9.81
C GLN A 156 13.05 -17.34 -10.28
N GLN A 157 13.34 -17.30 -11.59
CA GLN A 157 14.23 -16.30 -12.17
C GLN A 157 13.66 -14.89 -11.98
N LEU A 158 12.37 -14.71 -12.28
CA LEU A 158 11.69 -13.43 -12.14
C LEU A 158 11.57 -13.00 -10.67
N LEU A 159 11.39 -13.94 -9.74
CA LEU A 159 11.43 -13.69 -8.31
C LEU A 159 12.82 -13.23 -7.84
N ARG A 160 13.89 -13.84 -8.35
CA ARG A 160 15.27 -13.40 -8.04
C ARG A 160 15.57 -12.02 -8.62
N GLN A 161 15.18 -11.76 -9.87
CA GLN A 161 15.38 -10.46 -10.52
C GLN A 161 14.58 -9.36 -9.83
N SER A 162 13.29 -9.59 -9.56
CA SER A 162 12.42 -8.61 -8.89
C SER A 162 12.91 -8.23 -7.50
N ARG A 163 13.49 -9.16 -6.73
CA ARG A 163 14.14 -8.84 -5.45
C ARG A 163 15.31 -7.86 -5.62
N MET A 164 16.16 -8.06 -6.61
CA MET A 164 17.27 -7.12 -6.89
C MET A 164 16.77 -5.78 -7.41
N TRP A 165 15.77 -5.79 -8.31
CA TRP A 165 15.15 -4.58 -8.83
C TRP A 165 14.37 -3.80 -7.78
N THR A 166 13.92 -4.45 -6.71
CA THR A 166 13.26 -3.77 -5.60
C THR A 166 14.30 -3.29 -4.59
N LEU A 167 15.24 -4.14 -4.19
CA LEU A 167 16.20 -3.85 -3.12
C LEU A 167 17.21 -2.76 -3.52
N LEU A 168 17.84 -2.86 -4.70
CA LEU A 168 18.89 -1.91 -5.09
C LEU A 168 18.38 -0.47 -5.20
N PRO A 169 17.27 -0.19 -5.91
CA PRO A 169 16.76 1.18 -5.99
C PRO A 169 16.11 1.64 -4.68
N SER A 170 15.54 0.73 -3.88
CA SER A 170 15.05 1.09 -2.54
C SER A 170 16.19 1.45 -1.60
N LEU A 171 17.33 0.76 -1.68
CA LEU A 171 18.54 1.07 -0.94
C LEU A 171 19.13 2.42 -1.37
N ALA A 172 19.25 2.66 -2.67
CA ALA A 172 19.69 3.94 -3.20
C ALA A 172 18.76 5.09 -2.76
N GLY A 173 17.45 4.89 -2.85
CA GLY A 173 16.45 5.84 -2.37
C GLY A 173 16.52 6.07 -0.86
N ALA A 174 16.74 5.02 -0.08
CA ALA A 174 16.91 5.12 1.37
C ALA A 174 18.16 5.94 1.74
N VAL A 175 19.30 5.67 1.10
CA VAL A 175 20.52 6.44 1.30
C VAL A 175 20.33 7.90 0.92
N ALA A 176 19.70 8.17 -0.24
CA ALA A 176 19.40 9.54 -0.67
C ALA A 176 18.48 10.28 0.31
N LEU A 177 17.42 9.62 0.79
CA LEU A 177 16.48 10.21 1.76
C LEU A 177 17.11 10.42 3.13
N ILE A 178 17.98 9.52 3.60
CA ILE A 178 18.69 9.72 4.87
C ILE A 178 19.69 10.89 4.74
N ALA A 179 20.42 10.97 3.62
CA ALA A 179 21.35 12.07 3.35
C ALA A 179 20.62 13.42 3.28
N LEU A 180 19.43 13.44 2.66
CA LEU A 180 18.57 14.62 2.55
C LEU A 180 17.53 14.73 3.69
N GLY A 181 17.60 13.89 4.73
CA GLY A 181 16.49 13.75 5.67
C GLY A 181 16.26 15.00 6.52
N LYS A 182 17.34 15.64 6.99
CA LYS A 182 17.24 16.92 7.73
C LYS A 182 16.64 18.05 6.89
N PRO A 183 17.13 18.36 5.67
CA PRO A 183 16.52 19.42 4.86
C PRO A 183 15.09 19.09 4.45
N LEU A 184 14.78 17.81 4.17
CA LEU A 184 13.41 17.40 3.85
C LEU A 184 12.46 17.57 5.05
N LEU A 185 12.89 17.20 6.26
CA LEU A 185 12.09 17.40 7.47
C LEU A 185 11.96 18.90 7.82
N TRP A 186 13.00 19.69 7.57
CA TRP A 186 12.98 21.13 7.81
C TRP A 186 11.94 21.86 6.94
N LEU A 187 11.60 21.35 5.75
CA LEU A 187 10.51 21.90 4.93
C LEU A 187 9.13 21.83 5.60
N PHE A 188 8.95 20.92 6.56
CA PHE A 188 7.73 20.85 7.39
C PHE A 188 7.80 21.81 8.59
N GLY A 189 9.00 22.27 8.95
CA GLY A 189 9.30 23.13 10.09
C GLY A 189 10.55 22.65 10.84
N SER A 190 11.17 23.54 11.62
CA SER A 190 12.39 23.22 12.39
C SER A 190 12.16 22.09 13.41
N GLU A 191 10.98 22.04 14.03
CA GLU A 191 10.61 21.06 15.05
C GLU A 191 10.53 19.62 14.50
N PHE A 192 10.21 19.46 13.21
CA PHE A 192 10.09 18.16 12.55
C PHE A 192 11.45 17.46 12.37
N THR A 193 12.56 18.19 12.48
CA THR A 193 13.91 17.61 12.41
C THR A 193 14.22 16.65 13.55
N ALA A 194 13.46 16.70 14.66
CA ALA A 194 13.56 15.73 15.76
C ALA A 194 13.24 14.29 15.30
N GLY A 195 12.44 14.12 14.23
CA GLY A 195 12.12 12.83 13.63
C GLY A 195 13.24 12.19 12.83
N TYR A 196 14.37 12.89 12.61
CA TYR A 196 15.48 12.38 11.80
C TYR A 196 16.04 11.03 12.30
N SER A 197 16.09 10.83 13.62
CA SER A 197 16.52 9.56 14.22
C SER A 197 15.59 8.39 13.88
N LEU A 198 14.28 8.65 13.73
CA LEU A 198 13.27 7.65 13.42
C LEU A 198 13.37 7.17 11.97
N MET A 199 13.89 8.01 11.06
CA MET A 199 14.12 7.64 9.65
C MET A 199 15.01 6.39 9.55
N TYR A 200 16.08 6.33 10.34
CA TYR A 200 17.01 5.20 10.33
C TYR A 200 16.31 3.89 10.67
N ILE A 201 15.44 3.90 11.69
CA ILE A 201 14.73 2.71 12.16
C ILE A 201 13.75 2.25 11.08
N LEU A 202 12.87 3.15 10.63
CA LEU A 202 11.82 2.84 9.68
C LEU A 202 12.36 2.39 8.31
N VAL A 203 13.50 2.94 7.87
CA VAL A 203 14.19 2.48 6.65
C VAL A 203 14.59 1.01 6.75
N LEU A 204 15.04 0.52 7.91
CA LEU A 204 15.42 -0.89 8.07
C LEU A 204 14.23 -1.82 7.80
N GLY A 205 13.06 -1.49 8.34
CA GLY A 205 11.84 -2.25 8.08
C GLY A 205 11.43 -2.25 6.61
N LEU A 206 11.51 -1.08 5.98
CA LEU A 206 11.12 -0.92 4.58
C LEU A 206 12.10 -1.64 3.63
N LEU A 207 13.40 -1.64 3.95
CA LEU A 207 14.41 -2.40 3.21
C LEU A 207 14.25 -3.90 3.40
N ALA A 208 13.87 -4.38 4.60
CA ALA A 208 13.55 -5.78 4.81
C ALA A 208 12.39 -6.23 3.91
N ARG A 209 11.32 -5.42 3.83
CA ARG A 209 10.20 -5.64 2.90
C ARG A 209 10.67 -5.60 1.43
N ALA A 210 11.52 -4.65 1.06
CA ALA A 210 12.07 -4.52 -0.28
C ALA A 210 12.93 -5.72 -0.70
N ALA A 211 13.67 -6.33 0.22
CA ALA A 211 14.54 -7.48 -0.04
C ALA A 211 13.77 -8.72 -0.52
N VAL A 212 12.49 -8.84 -0.17
CA VAL A 212 11.63 -9.96 -0.56
C VAL A 212 10.87 -9.67 -1.84
N GLY A 213 10.87 -8.41 -2.31
CA GLY A 213 10.21 -8.01 -3.56
C GLY A 213 8.69 -8.20 -3.52
N PRO A 214 8.01 -8.19 -4.68
CA PRO A 214 6.54 -8.25 -4.77
C PRO A 214 5.96 -9.67 -4.55
N THR A 215 6.52 -10.42 -3.59
CA THR A 215 6.18 -11.82 -3.31
C THR A 215 4.73 -11.99 -2.84
N GLN A 216 4.20 -11.04 -2.06
CA GLN A 216 2.79 -11.06 -1.66
C GLN A 216 1.86 -11.07 -2.87
N GLY A 217 2.14 -10.25 -3.88
CA GLY A 217 1.36 -10.21 -5.12
C GLY A 217 1.52 -11.48 -5.96
N LEU A 218 2.71 -12.10 -5.98
CA LEU A 218 2.92 -13.42 -6.61
C LEU A 218 1.99 -14.48 -5.98
N LEU A 219 1.84 -14.51 -4.66
CA LEU A 219 0.92 -15.44 -4.00
C LEU A 219 -0.53 -15.18 -4.43
N VAL A 220 -0.95 -13.93 -4.55
CA VAL A 220 -2.30 -13.57 -5.01
C VAL A 220 -2.53 -14.02 -6.46
N VAL A 221 -1.59 -13.73 -7.36
CA VAL A 221 -1.71 -14.09 -8.78
C VAL A 221 -1.69 -15.60 -9.01
N THR A 222 -1.01 -16.35 -8.15
CA THR A 222 -0.97 -17.82 -8.22
C THR A 222 -2.13 -18.50 -7.47
N GLY A 223 -3.17 -17.75 -7.08
CA GLY A 223 -4.37 -18.29 -6.41
C GLY A 223 -4.18 -18.62 -4.92
N ARG A 224 -3.07 -18.18 -4.32
CA ARG A 224 -2.71 -18.39 -2.91
C ARG A 224 -3.03 -17.17 -2.04
N GLN A 225 -4.10 -16.43 -2.36
CA GLN A 225 -4.48 -15.23 -1.60
C GLN A 225 -4.69 -15.50 -0.10
N ASN A 226 -5.14 -16.70 0.29
CA ASN A 226 -5.34 -17.05 1.70
C ASN A 226 -4.01 -17.09 2.48
N LEU A 227 -2.93 -17.56 1.87
CA LEU A 227 -1.60 -17.55 2.48
C LEU A 227 -1.07 -16.11 2.61
N ALA A 228 -1.24 -15.31 1.55
CA ALA A 228 -0.86 -13.90 1.55
C ALA A 228 -1.62 -13.13 2.65
N ALA A 229 -2.93 -13.35 2.77
CA ALA A 229 -3.77 -12.77 3.80
C ALA A 229 -3.35 -13.22 5.21
N THR A 230 -3.05 -14.51 5.41
CA THR A 230 -2.60 -15.04 6.71
C THR A 230 -1.30 -14.38 7.17
N VAL A 231 -0.33 -14.23 6.27
CA VAL A 231 0.94 -13.54 6.57
C VAL A 231 0.69 -12.08 6.92
N LEU A 232 -0.10 -11.38 6.11
CA LEU A 232 -0.43 -9.98 6.34
C LEU A 232 -1.16 -9.78 7.68
N SER A 233 -2.17 -10.60 7.97
CA SER A 233 -2.90 -10.56 9.25
C SER A 233 -1.97 -10.84 10.43
N GLY A 234 -1.07 -11.81 10.31
CA GLY A 234 -0.06 -12.09 11.34
C GLY A 234 0.88 -10.91 11.57
N ALA A 235 1.34 -10.27 10.51
CA ALA A 235 2.17 -9.06 10.59
C ALA A 235 1.43 -7.88 11.23
N VAL A 236 0.15 -7.68 10.90
CA VAL A 236 -0.71 -6.66 11.50
C VAL A 236 -0.89 -6.90 13.00
N VAL A 237 -1.19 -8.14 13.40
CA VAL A 237 -1.33 -8.49 14.82
C VAL A 237 -0.02 -8.26 15.56
N ALA A 238 1.11 -8.69 14.98
CA ALA A 238 2.43 -8.42 15.54
C ALA A 238 2.70 -6.91 15.67
N ASN A 239 2.35 -6.12 14.65
CA ASN A 239 2.48 -4.67 14.68
C ASN A 239 1.67 -4.03 15.80
N ILE A 240 0.40 -4.41 15.97
CA ILE A 240 -0.47 -3.88 17.04
C ILE A 240 0.10 -4.24 18.42
N VAL A 241 0.48 -5.50 18.62
CA VAL A 241 1.03 -5.97 19.91
C VAL A 241 2.36 -5.27 20.22
N LEU A 242 3.24 -5.12 19.24
CA LEU A 242 4.50 -4.40 19.41
C LEU A 242 4.26 -2.92 19.68
N ASN A 243 3.33 -2.26 18.98
CA ASN A 243 3.00 -0.87 19.24
C ASN A 243 2.47 -0.67 20.67
N LEU A 244 1.52 -1.48 21.11
CA LEU A 244 0.96 -1.41 22.47
C LEU A 244 2.00 -1.67 23.58
N THR A 245 3.09 -2.35 23.28
CA THR A 245 4.13 -2.69 24.27
C THR A 245 5.35 -1.76 24.21
N LEU A 246 5.74 -1.28 23.02
CA LEU A 246 6.90 -0.42 22.80
C LEU A 246 6.56 1.07 22.90
N ILE A 247 5.38 1.52 22.45
CA ILE A 247 5.01 2.94 22.51
C ILE A 247 5.03 3.47 23.96
N PRO A 248 4.44 2.79 24.97
CA PRO A 248 4.45 3.32 26.33
C PRO A 248 5.86 3.45 26.93
N LYS A 249 6.85 2.70 26.42
CA LYS A 249 8.22 2.69 26.93
C LYS A 249 9.16 3.63 26.17
N PHE A 250 8.94 3.79 24.86
CA PHE A 250 9.88 4.45 23.94
C PHE A 250 9.24 5.55 23.08
N GLY A 251 7.95 5.83 23.25
CA GLY A 251 7.21 6.83 22.49
C GLY A 251 7.33 6.62 20.98
N LEU A 252 7.71 7.68 20.25
CA LEU A 252 7.86 7.66 18.79
C LEU A 252 8.86 6.61 18.29
N ALA A 253 9.96 6.40 19.02
CA ALA A 253 10.94 5.37 18.66
C ALA A 253 10.35 3.96 18.82
N GLY A 254 9.46 3.78 19.80
CA GLY A 254 8.72 2.54 20.00
C GLY A 254 7.84 2.18 18.79
N ALA A 255 7.10 3.17 18.27
CA ALA A 255 6.31 2.99 17.05
C ALA A 255 7.18 2.65 15.83
N ALA A 256 8.29 3.36 15.66
CA ALA A 256 9.23 3.10 14.56
C ALA A 256 9.80 1.66 14.60
N TRP A 257 10.18 1.18 15.78
CA TRP A 257 10.65 -0.20 15.97
C TRP A 257 9.55 -1.23 15.76
N ALA A 258 8.34 -0.99 16.31
CA ALA A 258 7.20 -1.89 16.14
C ALA A 258 6.87 -2.10 14.65
N THR A 259 6.80 -1.01 13.88
CA THR A 259 6.56 -1.06 12.43
C THR A 259 7.70 -1.74 11.69
N SER A 260 8.95 -1.47 12.05
CA SER A 260 10.11 -2.06 11.37
C SER A 260 10.24 -3.56 11.61
N ILE A 261 10.00 -4.00 12.85
CA ILE A 261 9.98 -5.42 13.22
C ILE A 261 8.82 -6.12 12.51
N ALA A 262 7.63 -5.52 12.47
CA ALA A 262 6.48 -6.12 11.81
C ALA A 262 6.70 -6.30 10.29
N TYR A 263 7.29 -5.31 9.61
CA TYR A 263 7.71 -5.46 8.21
C TYR A 263 8.80 -6.52 8.04
N GLY A 264 9.74 -6.64 8.99
CA GLY A 264 10.73 -7.71 8.99
C GLY A 264 10.10 -9.10 9.11
N LEU A 265 9.14 -9.27 10.02
CA LEU A 265 8.41 -10.53 10.21
C LEU A 265 7.60 -10.91 8.96
N GLU A 266 6.89 -9.94 8.37
CA GLU A 266 6.17 -10.10 7.11
C GLU A 266 7.13 -10.56 5.99
N ALA A 267 8.27 -9.88 5.85
CA ALA A 267 9.29 -10.19 4.86
C ALA A 267 9.82 -11.63 5.03
N ILE A 268 10.21 -12.01 6.25
CA ILE A 268 10.72 -13.36 6.55
C ILE A 268 9.65 -14.41 6.23
N ALA A 269 8.41 -14.20 6.64
CA ALA A 269 7.31 -15.12 6.37
C ALA A 269 7.07 -15.30 4.85
N LEU A 270 7.00 -14.19 4.10
CA LEU A 270 6.85 -14.23 2.64
C LEU A 270 8.02 -14.94 1.95
N TYR A 271 9.26 -14.69 2.39
CA TYR A 271 10.44 -15.35 1.85
C TYR A 271 10.40 -16.88 2.08
N VAL A 272 10.06 -17.31 3.29
CA VAL A 272 9.97 -18.73 3.66
C VAL A 272 8.87 -19.42 2.84
N ILE A 273 7.69 -18.81 2.73
CA ILE A 273 6.57 -19.35 1.96
C ILE A 273 6.92 -19.43 0.47
N ALA A 274 7.52 -18.39 -0.10
CA ALA A 274 7.92 -18.39 -1.50
C ALA A 274 8.95 -19.48 -1.80
N ARG A 275 9.93 -19.67 -0.91
CA ARG A 275 10.92 -20.74 -1.05
C ARG A 275 10.27 -22.12 -0.97
N ARG A 276 9.38 -22.35 0.01
CA ARG A 276 8.68 -23.66 0.14
C ARG A 276 7.79 -23.95 -1.06
N THR A 277 7.09 -22.94 -1.56
CA THR A 277 6.08 -23.10 -2.61
C THR A 277 6.71 -23.26 -4.00
N PHE A 278 7.67 -22.42 -4.34
CA PHE A 278 8.18 -22.32 -5.71
C PHE A 278 9.54 -22.97 -5.92
N VAL A 279 10.30 -23.23 -4.85
CA VAL A 279 11.64 -23.84 -4.92
C VAL A 279 11.64 -25.29 -4.42
N ALA A 280 10.84 -25.62 -3.40
CA ALA A 280 10.85 -26.95 -2.78
C ALA A 280 9.72 -27.90 -3.26
N GLY A 281 8.67 -27.41 -3.91
CA GLY A 281 7.51 -28.21 -4.33
C GLY A 281 7.38 -28.31 -5.85
N SER A 282 7.78 -29.44 -6.45
CA SER A 282 7.42 -29.83 -7.81
C SER A 282 6.01 -30.43 -7.92
N ASP A 283 5.33 -30.66 -6.79
CA ASP A 283 3.99 -31.25 -6.73
C ASP A 283 2.96 -30.27 -6.15
N ASP A 284 2.32 -29.49 -7.02
CA ASP A 284 1.32 -28.49 -6.65
C ASP A 284 -0.12 -28.97 -6.92
N PRO A 285 -0.97 -29.16 -5.89
CA PRO A 285 -2.37 -29.53 -6.07
C PRO A 285 -3.23 -28.44 -6.75
N ALA A 286 -2.81 -27.16 -6.75
CA ALA A 286 -3.51 -26.09 -7.49
C ALA A 286 -3.43 -26.29 -9.02
N ARG A 287 -2.42 -27.02 -9.49
CA ARG A 287 -2.20 -27.36 -10.91
C ARG A 287 -3.24 -28.36 -11.42
N LYS A 288 -3.75 -29.25 -10.55
CA LYS A 288 -4.78 -30.24 -10.90
C LYS A 288 -6.15 -29.60 -11.17
N GLY A 289 -6.44 -28.44 -10.57
CA GLY A 289 -7.71 -27.73 -10.81
C GLY A 289 -7.75 -26.97 -12.14
N ALA A 290 -6.63 -26.37 -12.57
CA ALA A 290 -6.57 -25.56 -13.79
C ALA A 290 -6.57 -26.40 -15.08
N HIS A 291 -5.96 -27.59 -15.07
CA HIS A 291 -5.98 -28.49 -16.24
C HIS A 291 -7.37 -29.11 -16.51
N VAL A 292 -8.22 -29.25 -15.49
CA VAL A 292 -9.55 -29.85 -15.65
C VAL A 292 -10.58 -28.84 -16.22
N SER A 293 -10.34 -27.53 -16.08
CA SER A 293 -11.23 -26.49 -16.62
C SER A 293 -10.90 -26.06 -18.04
N SER A 294 -9.71 -26.37 -18.58
CA SER A 294 -9.37 -26.07 -19.98
C SER A 294 -9.66 -27.22 -20.94
N SER A 295 -10.16 -28.36 -20.42
CA SER A 295 -10.47 -29.57 -21.18
C SER A 295 -11.97 -29.89 -21.22
N ARG A 296 -12.84 -28.89 -21.01
CA ARG A 296 -14.29 -29.00 -21.15
C ARG A 296 -14.85 -27.80 -21.89
#